data_AF-A0AA37HZF0-F1
#
_entry.id   AF-A0AA37HZF0-F1
#
_cell.length_a   1.000
_cell.length_b   1.000
_cell.length_c   1.000
_cell.angle_alpha   90.00
_cell.angle_beta   90.00
_cell.angle_gamma   90.00
#
_symmetry.space_group_name_H-M   'P 1'
#
loop_
_entity.id
_entity.type
_entity.pdbx_description
1 polymer ?
#
loop_
_entity_poly.entity_id
_entity_poly.type
_entity_poly.pdbx_seq_one_letter_code
_entity_poly.pdbx_strand_id
1 'polypeptide(L)'
;MIREFFYLQKSDRKVILSLLVVIVSVFTMICLTGGNDTSTTTTQKNSPRSAARKNHYYASSPKKVERFVFDPNTADSTQLLRLGLQPWQVRNIYKYRAAGGIYRQPIDFAKLYGLTVKQYRELEPYIRISSDYLPASTLVKERASYSPKATKDTVVVYQRPTKIKATEHIVLNTADSTALTTIPGIGPYYARRIIQYGNRLGGYVSVEQLDEIDDFPTEAKQYLVINNPAPKKLNINQLSLNELRRHPYINFYMAKAITDYRRLHGTITSLNELRLIKDFTPEVIKRLTPYVAY
;
A
#
# COMPACT_ATOMS: atom_id res chain seq x y z
N MET A 1 -31.67 -1.30 -21.88
CA MET A 1 -30.23 -1.34 -21.51
C MET A 1 -29.68 -0.04 -20.91
N ILE A 2 -30.15 1.17 -21.24
CA ILE A 2 -29.57 2.42 -20.67
C ILE A 2 -29.97 2.69 -19.20
N ARG A 3 -31.11 2.14 -18.74
CA ARG A 3 -31.60 2.39 -17.36
C ARG A 3 -30.82 1.64 -16.27
N GLU A 4 -30.15 0.54 -16.61
CA GLU A 4 -29.33 -0.23 -15.65
C GLU A 4 -27.94 0.38 -15.40
N PHE A 5 -27.46 1.21 -16.34
CA PHE A 5 -26.17 1.91 -16.19
C PHE A 5 -26.18 2.89 -15.00
N PHE A 6 -27.36 3.37 -14.60
CA PHE A 6 -27.53 4.29 -13.47
C PHE A 6 -27.59 3.59 -12.10
N TYR A 7 -27.52 2.26 -12.04
CA TYR A 7 -27.43 1.48 -10.80
C TYR A 7 -25.99 1.05 -10.43
N LEU A 8 -25.02 1.19 -11.34
CA LEU A 8 -23.62 0.87 -11.07
C LEU A 8 -22.94 1.91 -10.18
N GLN A 9 -22.01 1.48 -9.32
CA GLN A 9 -21.20 2.34 -8.47
C GLN A 9 -20.34 3.30 -9.31
N LYS A 10 -20.08 4.53 -8.80
CA LYS A 10 -19.39 5.59 -9.58
C LYS A 10 -18.00 5.16 -10.09
N SER A 11 -17.32 4.25 -9.39
CA SER A 11 -16.05 3.64 -9.81
C SER A 11 -16.23 2.79 -11.06
N ASP A 12 -17.27 1.97 -11.08
CA ASP A 12 -17.47 0.94 -12.09
C ASP A 12 -17.91 1.56 -13.42
N ARG A 13 -18.68 2.66 -13.34
CA ARG A 13 -19.02 3.46 -14.53
C ARG A 13 -17.78 4.04 -15.22
N LYS A 14 -16.76 4.47 -14.46
CA LYS A 14 -15.51 4.98 -15.04
C LYS A 14 -14.73 3.88 -15.74
N VAL A 15 -14.70 2.68 -15.16
CA VAL A 15 -14.04 1.51 -15.76
C VAL A 15 -14.74 1.11 -17.06
N ILE A 16 -16.07 0.97 -17.05
CA ILE A 16 -16.84 0.60 -18.24
C ILE A 16 -16.69 1.64 -19.35
N LEU A 17 -16.71 2.93 -19.00
CA LEU A 17 -16.56 4.01 -19.99
C LEU A 17 -15.14 4.05 -20.58
N SER A 18 -14.11 3.76 -19.77
CA SER A 18 -12.74 3.61 -20.27
C SER A 18 -12.57 2.40 -21.20
N LEU A 19 -13.21 1.27 -20.90
CA LEU A 19 -13.18 0.07 -21.73
C LEU A 19 -13.87 0.29 -23.08
N LEU A 20 -15.01 0.99 -23.09
CA LEU A 20 -15.74 1.34 -24.31
C LEU A 20 -14.91 2.22 -25.25
N VAL A 21 -14.18 3.20 -24.70
CA VAL A 21 -13.28 4.07 -25.48
C VAL A 21 -12.16 3.25 -26.13
N VAL A 22 -11.58 2.29 -25.40
CA VAL A 22 -10.54 1.39 -25.96
C VAL A 22 -11.12 0.55 -27.09
N ILE A 23 -12.31 -0.05 -26.92
CA ILE A 23 -12.96 -0.86 -27.96
C ILE A 23 -13.23 -0.03 -29.22
N VAL A 24 -13.77 1.18 -29.07
CA VAL A 24 -14.00 2.09 -30.21
C VAL A 24 -12.69 2.46 -30.88
N SER A 25 -11.62 2.72 -30.12
CA SER A 25 -10.29 3.04 -30.69
C SER A 25 -9.68 1.88 -31.47
N VAL A 26 -9.87 0.65 -31.03
CA VAL A 26 -9.41 -0.56 -31.74
C VAL A 26 -10.24 -0.76 -33.00
N PHE A 27 -11.56 -0.56 -32.91
CA PHE A 27 -12.46 -0.71 -34.04
C PHE A 27 -12.19 0.35 -35.13
N THR A 28 -11.94 1.60 -34.75
CA THR A 28 -11.54 2.65 -35.71
C THR A 28 -10.18 2.37 -36.33
N MET A 29 -9.22 1.84 -35.58
CA MET A 29 -7.91 1.44 -36.12
C MET A 29 -8.06 0.33 -37.17
N ILE A 30 -8.87 -0.69 -36.88
CA ILE A 30 -9.16 -1.78 -37.81
C ILE A 30 -9.87 -1.26 -39.06
N CYS A 31 -10.86 -0.36 -38.93
CA CYS A 31 -11.54 0.26 -40.07
C CYS A 31 -10.62 1.16 -40.91
N LEU A 32 -9.62 1.81 -40.31
CA LEU A 32 -8.66 2.65 -41.04
C LEU A 32 -7.56 1.83 -41.75
N THR A 33 -7.27 0.62 -41.27
CA THR A 33 -6.28 -0.28 -41.90
C THR A 33 -6.90 -1.32 -42.83
N GLY A 34 -8.22 -1.49 -42.81
CA GLY A 34 -8.96 -2.50 -43.56
C GLY A 34 -9.43 -2.00 -44.93
N GLY A 35 -8.50 -1.71 -45.83
CA GLY A 35 -8.82 -1.37 -47.21
C GLY A 35 -7.58 -1.24 -48.08
N ASN A 36 -7.13 -2.35 -48.66
CA ASN A 36 -6.47 -2.41 -49.97
C ASN A 36 -6.19 -3.86 -50.34
N ASP A 37 -7.13 -4.47 -51.07
CA ASP A 37 -6.84 -5.57 -51.98
C ASP A 37 -6.68 -4.98 -53.39
N THR A 38 -5.62 -5.37 -54.12
CA THR A 38 -5.61 -5.75 -55.56
C THR A 38 -4.17 -5.98 -56.07
N SER A 39 -3.89 -7.26 -56.33
CA SER A 39 -3.26 -7.87 -57.54
C SER A 39 -1.86 -7.49 -58.08
N THR A 40 -1.00 -8.53 -58.05
CA THR A 40 -0.10 -9.06 -59.11
C THR A 40 0.83 -8.14 -59.92
N THR A 41 2.15 -8.42 -59.85
CA THR A 41 2.96 -8.68 -61.05
C THR A 41 4.06 -9.71 -60.77
N THR A 42 4.05 -10.74 -61.60
CA THR A 42 4.98 -11.86 -61.72
C THR A 42 6.33 -11.41 -62.28
N THR A 43 7.43 -11.89 -61.71
CA THR A 43 8.65 -12.18 -62.49
C THR A 43 9.17 -13.55 -62.08
N GLN A 44 8.86 -14.53 -62.93
CA GLN A 44 9.43 -15.88 -62.87
C GLN A 44 10.92 -15.84 -63.22
N LYS A 45 11.73 -16.51 -62.40
CA LYS A 45 12.91 -17.22 -62.87
C LYS A 45 12.94 -18.59 -62.18
N ASN A 46 12.46 -19.60 -62.89
CA ASN A 46 12.69 -21.04 -62.65
C ASN A 46 14.22 -21.26 -62.58
N SER A 47 14.86 -22.18 -61.86
CA SER A 47 14.53 -23.44 -61.16
C SER A 47 15.84 -23.86 -60.42
N PRO A 48 15.97 -25.04 -59.78
CA PRO A 48 15.20 -25.63 -58.69
C PRO A 48 16.14 -25.97 -57.48
N ARG A 49 15.60 -26.72 -56.51
CA ARG A 49 16.32 -27.63 -55.59
C ARG A 49 16.58 -27.11 -54.18
N SER A 50 15.65 -27.50 -53.30
CA SER A 50 15.91 -28.04 -51.97
C SER A 50 17.38 -28.09 -51.52
N ALA A 51 17.74 -27.17 -50.63
CA ALA A 51 18.84 -27.37 -49.71
C ALA A 51 18.42 -26.84 -48.35
N ALA A 52 18.12 -27.77 -47.45
CA ALA A 52 17.98 -27.53 -46.03
C ALA A 52 19.14 -26.63 -45.56
N ARG A 53 18.82 -25.40 -45.14
CA ARG A 53 19.75 -24.55 -44.40
C ARG A 53 19.98 -25.21 -43.05
N LYS A 54 20.97 -26.11 -43.03
CA LYS A 54 21.60 -26.62 -41.82
C LYS A 54 22.11 -25.42 -41.04
N ASN A 55 21.40 -25.08 -39.96
CA ASN A 55 21.93 -24.26 -38.89
C ASN A 55 23.17 -24.97 -38.36
N HIS A 56 24.34 -24.51 -38.80
CA HIS A 56 25.62 -24.86 -38.22
C HIS A 56 25.66 -24.22 -36.83
N TYR A 57 25.02 -24.89 -35.87
CA TYR A 57 25.35 -24.71 -34.47
C TYR A 57 26.83 -25.05 -34.35
N TYR A 58 27.64 -24.05 -34.02
CA TYR A 58 29.06 -24.21 -33.77
C TYR A 58 29.25 -25.34 -32.74
N ALA A 59 29.68 -26.51 -33.22
CA ALA A 59 30.37 -27.49 -32.42
C ALA A 59 31.70 -26.85 -32.01
N SER A 60 31.68 -26.13 -30.90
CA SER A 60 32.89 -25.62 -30.28
C SER A 60 33.41 -26.71 -29.34
N SER A 61 34.69 -27.04 -29.51
CA SER A 61 35.49 -27.98 -28.71
C SER A 61 35.21 -27.79 -27.21
N PRO A 62 35.36 -28.83 -26.36
CA PRO A 62 35.09 -28.74 -24.92
C PRO A 62 35.94 -27.61 -24.31
N LYS A 63 35.32 -26.44 -24.15
CA LYS A 63 35.95 -25.27 -23.56
C LYS A 63 36.15 -25.59 -22.09
N LYS A 64 37.40 -25.58 -21.65
CA LYS A 64 37.78 -25.70 -20.24
C LYS A 64 37.05 -24.61 -19.46
N VAL A 65 36.05 -25.02 -18.66
CA VAL A 65 35.27 -24.10 -17.83
C VAL A 65 36.15 -23.71 -16.65
N GLU A 66 36.41 -22.42 -16.53
CA GLU A 66 37.24 -21.86 -15.46
C GLU A 66 36.38 -20.98 -14.57
N ARG A 67 36.57 -21.08 -13.26
CA ARG A 67 35.87 -20.25 -12.28
C ARG A 67 36.83 -19.16 -11.79
N PHE A 68 36.51 -17.92 -12.12
CA PHE A 68 37.28 -16.75 -11.70
C PHE A 68 36.31 -15.60 -11.42
N VAL A 69 36.78 -14.65 -10.62
CA VAL A 69 36.01 -13.47 -10.23
C VAL A 69 35.71 -12.61 -11.46
N PHE A 70 34.45 -12.20 -11.62
CA PHE A 70 34.04 -11.33 -12.72
C PHE A 70 32.94 -10.37 -12.30
N ASP A 71 32.89 -9.22 -12.98
CA ASP A 71 31.79 -8.26 -12.86
C ASP A 71 30.87 -8.36 -14.08
N PRO A 72 29.59 -8.74 -13.92
CA PRO A 72 28.65 -8.86 -15.03
C PRO A 72 28.31 -7.54 -15.71
N ASN A 73 28.75 -6.38 -15.19
CA ASN A 73 28.62 -5.08 -15.84
C ASN A 73 29.82 -4.74 -16.75
N THR A 74 31.02 -5.30 -16.50
CA THR A 74 32.25 -4.92 -17.22
C THR A 74 32.99 -6.08 -17.89
N ALA A 75 32.70 -7.34 -17.52
CA ALA A 75 33.38 -8.52 -18.05
C ALA A 75 33.28 -8.61 -19.58
N ASP A 76 34.38 -8.97 -20.22
CA ASP A 76 34.47 -9.13 -21.67
C ASP A 76 33.88 -10.48 -22.13
N SER A 77 33.51 -10.55 -23.40
CA SER A 77 32.99 -11.71 -24.09
C SER A 77 33.88 -12.94 -23.92
N THR A 78 35.20 -12.76 -23.96
CA THR A 78 36.17 -13.84 -23.76
C THR A 78 36.11 -14.41 -22.34
N GLN A 79 35.99 -13.54 -21.33
CA GLN A 79 35.84 -13.91 -19.93
C GLN A 79 34.51 -14.64 -19.70
N LEU A 80 33.41 -14.10 -20.20
CA LEU A 80 32.07 -14.69 -20.08
C LEU A 80 31.98 -16.07 -20.73
N LEU A 81 32.64 -16.28 -21.87
CA LEU A 81 32.73 -17.58 -22.52
C LEU A 81 33.57 -18.60 -21.73
N ARG A 82 34.64 -18.16 -21.05
CA ARG A 82 35.48 -19.03 -20.20
C ARG A 82 34.76 -19.50 -18.94
N LEU A 83 33.78 -18.73 -18.47
CA LEU A 83 32.87 -19.10 -17.37
C LEU A 83 31.82 -20.15 -17.79
N GLY A 84 31.82 -20.59 -19.06
CA GLY A 84 30.92 -21.62 -19.58
C GLY A 84 29.58 -21.09 -20.09
N LEU A 85 29.41 -19.77 -20.22
CA LEU A 85 28.23 -19.17 -20.83
C LEU A 85 28.24 -19.40 -22.34
N GLN A 86 27.07 -19.67 -22.90
CA GLN A 86 26.91 -19.86 -24.33
C GLN A 86 27.01 -18.52 -25.09
N PRO A 87 27.46 -18.50 -26.35
CA PRO A 87 27.62 -17.26 -27.12
C PRO A 87 26.35 -16.39 -27.17
N TRP A 88 25.18 -17.01 -27.21
CA TRP A 88 23.91 -16.30 -27.20
C TRP A 88 23.56 -15.71 -25.82
N GLN A 89 23.97 -16.35 -24.72
CA GLN A 89 23.83 -15.81 -23.36
C GLN A 89 24.73 -14.58 -23.19
N VAL A 90 25.98 -14.65 -23.68
CA VAL A 90 26.90 -13.52 -23.72
C VAL A 90 26.31 -12.35 -24.50
N ARG A 91 25.73 -12.61 -25.69
CA ARG A 91 25.03 -11.59 -26.47
C ARG A 91 23.88 -10.94 -25.69
N ASN A 92 23.12 -11.71 -24.92
CA ASN A 92 22.03 -11.16 -24.11
C ASN A 92 22.55 -10.25 -22.98
N ILE A 93 23.69 -10.58 -22.36
CA ILE A 93 24.36 -9.71 -21.37
C ILE A 93 24.72 -8.36 -22.03
N TYR A 94 25.35 -8.38 -23.21
CA TYR A 94 25.68 -7.15 -23.92
C TYR A 94 24.45 -6.33 -24.32
N LYS A 95 23.38 -6.98 -24.78
CA LYS A 95 22.11 -6.29 -25.06
C LYS A 95 21.52 -5.63 -23.82
N TYR A 96 21.55 -6.33 -22.68
CA TYR A 96 21.07 -5.79 -21.41
C TYR A 96 21.86 -4.56 -20.99
N ARG A 97 23.20 -4.63 -21.03
CA ARG A 97 24.09 -3.48 -20.75
C ARG A 97 23.83 -2.31 -21.71
N ALA A 98 23.71 -2.58 -23.00
CA ALA A 98 23.47 -1.56 -24.03
C ALA A 98 22.10 -0.86 -23.87
N ALA A 99 21.10 -1.57 -23.35
CA ALA A 99 19.79 -1.01 -23.03
C ALA A 99 19.79 -0.20 -21.70
N GLY A 100 20.93 -0.04 -21.03
CA GLY A 100 21.05 0.63 -19.74
C GLY A 100 20.74 -0.26 -18.54
N GLY A 101 20.62 -1.58 -18.74
CA GLY A 101 20.48 -2.56 -17.67
C GLY A 101 21.77 -2.70 -16.87
N ILE A 102 21.64 -2.70 -15.54
CA ILE A 102 22.76 -2.76 -14.59
C ILE A 102 22.48 -3.88 -13.57
N TYR A 103 23.45 -4.76 -13.38
CA TYR A 103 23.44 -5.76 -12.31
C TYR A 103 23.91 -5.08 -11.02
N ARG A 104 23.04 -5.01 -10.00
CA ARG A 104 23.32 -4.32 -8.74
C ARG A 104 23.66 -5.28 -7.61
N GLN A 105 23.22 -6.52 -7.72
CA GLN A 105 23.49 -7.60 -6.77
C GLN A 105 23.80 -8.89 -7.54
N PRO A 106 24.58 -9.85 -6.97
CA PRO A 106 24.86 -11.12 -7.61
C PRO A 106 23.60 -11.85 -8.11
N ILE A 107 22.52 -11.78 -7.34
CA ILE A 107 21.21 -12.37 -7.67
C ILE A 107 20.58 -11.81 -8.94
N ASP A 108 20.92 -10.58 -9.35
CA ASP A 108 20.43 -10.01 -10.61
C ASP A 108 20.94 -10.79 -11.82
N PHE A 109 22.11 -11.43 -11.71
CA PHE A 109 22.67 -12.25 -12.77
C PHE A 109 21.80 -13.48 -13.10
N ALA A 110 21.00 -13.95 -12.14
CA ALA A 110 20.04 -15.04 -12.35
C ALA A 110 18.94 -14.69 -13.37
N LYS A 111 18.73 -13.41 -13.68
CA LYS A 111 17.77 -12.93 -14.70
C LYS A 111 18.23 -13.23 -16.14
N LEU A 112 19.47 -13.67 -16.33
CA LEU A 112 19.98 -14.03 -17.65
C LEU A 112 19.18 -15.19 -18.26
N TYR A 113 18.52 -14.92 -19.39
CA TYR A 113 17.66 -15.91 -20.05
C TYR A 113 18.42 -17.23 -20.32
N GLY A 114 17.79 -18.35 -19.93
CA GLY A 114 18.30 -19.72 -20.03
C GLY A 114 19.56 -20.01 -19.21
N LEU A 115 19.86 -19.22 -18.19
CA LEU A 115 20.77 -19.61 -17.12
C LEU A 115 20.04 -20.57 -16.16
N THR A 116 20.58 -21.76 -15.94
CA THR A 116 19.98 -22.71 -14.99
C THR A 116 20.33 -22.37 -13.54
N VAL A 117 19.50 -22.80 -12.59
CA VAL A 117 19.76 -22.62 -11.14
C VAL A 117 21.11 -23.21 -10.73
N LYS A 118 21.47 -24.40 -11.26
CA LYS A 118 22.76 -25.03 -10.99
C LYS A 118 23.92 -24.15 -11.46
N GLN A 119 23.87 -23.66 -12.69
CA GLN A 119 24.90 -22.78 -13.25
C GLN A 119 25.01 -21.46 -12.47
N TYR A 120 23.88 -20.86 -12.08
CA TYR A 120 23.89 -19.65 -11.25
C TYR A 120 24.60 -19.90 -9.92
N ARG A 121 24.24 -20.96 -9.18
CA ARG A 121 24.88 -21.31 -7.89
C ARG A 121 26.38 -21.57 -8.03
N GLU A 122 26.82 -22.13 -9.15
CA GLU A 122 28.25 -22.35 -9.41
C GLU A 122 29.01 -21.05 -9.69
N LEU A 123 28.34 -20.03 -10.25
CA LEU A 123 28.94 -18.74 -10.61
C LEU A 123 28.83 -17.70 -9.49
N GLU A 124 27.77 -17.75 -8.68
CA GLU A 124 27.44 -16.78 -7.62
C GLU A 124 28.63 -16.40 -6.72
N PRO A 125 29.47 -17.35 -6.21
CA PRO A 125 30.61 -17.01 -5.36
C PRO A 125 31.66 -16.13 -6.03
N TYR A 126 31.68 -16.10 -7.37
CA TYR A 126 32.65 -15.39 -8.19
C TYR A 126 32.12 -14.08 -8.77
N ILE A 127 30.83 -13.77 -8.57
CA ILE A 127 30.26 -12.50 -9.02
C ILE A 127 30.71 -11.39 -8.05
N ARG A 128 31.43 -10.39 -8.57
CA ARG A 128 31.79 -9.17 -7.83
C ARG A 128 31.33 -7.97 -8.64
N ILE A 129 30.50 -7.13 -8.03
CA ILE A 129 29.95 -5.94 -8.67
C ILE A 129 30.69 -4.72 -8.11
N SER A 130 31.21 -3.86 -8.99
CA SER A 130 31.86 -2.62 -8.59
C SER A 130 30.93 -1.76 -7.71
N SER A 131 31.52 -1.01 -6.77
CA SER A 131 30.81 -0.06 -5.91
C SER A 131 29.96 0.94 -6.70
N ASP A 132 30.39 1.28 -7.92
CA ASP A 132 29.71 2.25 -8.79
C ASP A 132 28.30 1.81 -9.21
N TYR A 133 28.02 0.51 -9.16
CA TYR A 133 26.74 -0.07 -9.55
C TYR A 133 25.87 -0.48 -8.34
N LEU A 134 26.38 -0.31 -7.11
CA LEU A 134 25.60 -0.57 -5.91
C LEU A 134 24.54 0.53 -5.68
N PRO A 135 23.37 0.21 -5.10
CA PRO A 135 22.37 1.23 -4.77
C PRO A 135 22.91 2.24 -3.76
N ALA A 136 22.65 3.54 -3.95
CA ALA A 136 23.11 4.59 -3.02
C ALA A 136 22.68 4.40 -1.54
N SER A 137 21.65 3.59 -1.28
CA SER A 137 21.25 3.19 0.08
C SER A 137 22.30 2.36 0.82
N THR A 138 23.21 1.68 0.11
CA THR A 138 24.32 0.96 0.76
C THR A 138 25.29 1.91 1.45
N LEU A 139 25.51 3.11 0.91
CA LEU A 139 26.38 4.13 1.53
C LEU A 139 25.86 4.60 2.89
N VAL A 140 24.53 4.63 3.09
CA VAL A 140 23.92 4.95 4.40
C VAL A 140 24.25 3.85 5.43
N LYS A 141 24.22 2.60 5.00
CA LYS A 141 24.51 1.42 5.84
C LYS A 141 26.00 1.33 6.17
N GLU A 142 26.86 1.65 5.21
CA GLU A 142 28.31 1.66 5.38
C GLU A 142 28.77 2.79 6.30
N ARG A 143 28.19 3.99 6.16
CA ARG A 143 28.43 5.11 7.08
C ARG A 143 27.96 4.83 8.50
N ALA A 144 26.88 4.06 8.67
CA ALA A 144 26.44 3.58 9.97
C ALA A 144 27.38 2.53 10.58
N SER A 145 28.17 1.84 9.75
CA SER A 145 29.10 0.78 10.16
C SER A 145 30.52 1.30 10.43
N TYR A 146 30.94 2.39 9.77
CA TYR A 146 32.27 3.00 9.88
C TYR A 146 32.35 4.14 10.90
N SER A 147 31.25 4.48 11.57
CA SER A 147 31.34 5.42 12.70
C SER A 147 32.22 4.77 13.77
N PRO A 148 33.37 5.36 14.15
CA PRO A 148 34.00 4.96 15.41
C PRO A 148 32.90 5.15 16.47
N LYS A 149 32.81 4.22 17.43
CA LYS A 149 31.92 4.35 18.58
C LYS A 149 32.31 5.61 19.35
N ALA A 150 31.89 6.78 18.87
CA ALA A 150 31.47 7.84 19.75
C ALA A 150 30.32 7.21 20.53
N THR A 151 30.58 6.90 21.79
CA THR A 151 29.57 6.58 22.78
C THR A 151 28.58 7.74 22.83
N LYS A 152 27.63 7.75 21.90
CA LYS A 152 26.30 8.22 22.23
C LYS A 152 25.75 7.13 23.13
N ASP A 153 25.86 7.36 24.44
CA ASP A 153 25.19 6.64 25.53
C ASP A 153 23.67 6.77 25.44
N THR A 154 23.13 6.46 24.28
CA THR A 154 21.71 6.24 24.03
C THR A 154 21.62 5.05 23.11
N VAL A 155 21.98 3.89 23.62
CA VAL A 155 21.24 2.68 23.24
C VAL A 155 19.81 2.96 23.69
N VAL A 156 18.98 3.50 22.81
CA VAL A 156 17.53 3.47 23.03
C VAL A 156 17.18 2.00 22.90
N VAL A 157 17.33 1.26 24.00
CA VAL A 157 16.73 -0.05 24.17
C VAL A 157 15.24 0.23 24.03
N TYR A 158 14.66 -0.15 22.89
CA TYR A 158 13.21 -0.19 22.74
C TYR A 158 12.71 -1.29 23.66
N GLN A 159 12.64 -0.99 24.97
CA GLN A 159 12.01 -1.84 25.95
C GLN A 159 10.54 -1.89 25.54
N ARG A 160 10.10 -3.07 25.09
CA ARG A 160 8.68 -3.29 24.84
C ARG A 160 7.96 -3.10 26.17
N PRO A 161 6.90 -2.28 26.23
CA PRO A 161 6.16 -2.10 27.48
C PRO A 161 5.71 -3.46 27.99
N THR A 162 5.97 -3.72 29.27
CA THR A 162 5.46 -4.91 29.95
C THR A 162 3.94 -4.89 29.85
N LYS A 163 3.37 -5.98 29.32
CA LYS A 163 1.93 -6.09 29.15
C LYS A 163 1.24 -6.26 30.50
N ILE A 164 0.08 -5.62 30.67
CA ILE A 164 -0.74 -5.76 31.89
C ILE A 164 -1.28 -7.19 32.04
N LYS A 165 -1.55 -7.56 33.28
CA LYS A 165 -2.14 -8.86 33.61
C LYS A 165 -3.66 -8.84 33.42
N ALA A 166 -4.27 -10.01 33.26
CA ALA A 166 -5.73 -10.16 33.10
C ALA A 166 -6.55 -9.60 34.27
N THR A 167 -5.96 -9.46 35.46
CA THR A 167 -6.62 -8.93 36.67
C THR A 167 -6.52 -7.41 36.79
N GLU A 168 -5.77 -6.75 35.90
CA GLU A 168 -5.55 -5.31 35.93
C GLU A 168 -6.48 -4.62 34.92
N HIS A 169 -7.11 -3.53 35.35
CA HIS A 169 -7.99 -2.73 34.51
C HIS A 169 -7.49 -1.30 34.41
N ILE A 170 -7.58 -0.74 33.21
CA ILE A 170 -7.21 0.64 32.90
C ILE A 170 -8.49 1.46 32.73
N VAL A 171 -8.54 2.60 33.43
CA VAL A 171 -9.65 3.55 33.31
C VAL A 171 -9.53 4.29 31.98
N LEU A 172 -10.47 4.04 31.07
CA LEU A 172 -10.40 4.47 29.67
C LEU A 172 -10.28 5.99 29.50
N ASN A 173 -11.03 6.77 30.28
CA ASN A 173 -11.10 8.23 30.14
C ASN A 173 -9.89 8.98 30.71
N THR A 174 -9.10 8.34 31.58
CA THR A 174 -7.92 8.94 32.22
C THR A 174 -6.62 8.31 31.74
N ALA A 175 -6.70 7.27 30.92
CA ALA A 175 -5.53 6.56 30.41
C ALA A 175 -4.73 7.43 29.44
N ASP A 176 -3.41 7.44 29.61
CA ASP A 176 -2.50 8.02 28.65
C ASP A 176 -2.13 7.00 27.55
N SER A 177 -1.44 7.46 26.51
CA SER A 177 -1.05 6.55 25.43
C SER A 177 -0.13 5.43 25.90
N THR A 178 0.70 5.68 26.93
CA THR A 178 1.63 4.66 27.42
C THR A 178 0.90 3.55 28.14
N ALA A 179 -0.04 3.87 29.04
CA ALA A 179 -0.92 2.91 29.68
C ALA A 179 -1.72 2.11 28.65
N LEU A 180 -2.32 2.74 27.65
CA LEU A 180 -3.05 2.03 26.60
C LEU A 180 -2.16 1.02 25.83
N THR A 181 -0.90 1.35 25.56
CA THR A 181 0.02 0.42 24.87
C THR A 181 0.44 -0.79 25.70
N THR A 182 0.19 -0.79 27.01
CA THR A 182 0.41 -1.98 27.85
C THR A 182 -0.67 -3.04 27.66
N ILE A 183 -1.81 -2.70 27.06
CA ILE A 183 -2.90 -3.65 26.81
C ILE A 183 -2.49 -4.62 25.67
N PRO A 184 -2.70 -5.94 25.83
CA PRO A 184 -2.54 -6.90 24.73
C PRO A 184 -3.43 -6.54 23.53
N GLY A 185 -2.89 -6.58 22.31
CA GLY A 185 -3.61 -6.17 21.09
C GLY A 185 -3.63 -4.65 20.83
N ILE A 186 -3.36 -3.81 21.83
CA ILE A 186 -3.27 -2.35 21.66
C ILE A 186 -1.81 -1.94 21.47
N GLY A 187 -1.49 -1.53 20.25
CA GLY A 187 -0.23 -0.87 19.90
C GLY A 187 -0.36 0.66 19.84
N PRO A 188 0.73 1.38 19.50
CA PRO A 188 0.73 2.83 19.37
C PRO A 188 -0.34 3.38 18.41
N TYR A 189 -0.71 2.59 17.39
CA TYR A 189 -1.79 2.91 16.46
C TYR A 189 -3.14 3.01 17.17
N TYR A 190 -3.58 1.94 17.83
CA TYR A 190 -4.86 1.90 18.53
C TYR A 190 -4.89 2.86 19.72
N ALA A 191 -3.81 2.97 20.49
CA ALA A 191 -3.73 3.94 21.59
C ALA A 191 -4.01 5.38 21.11
N ARG A 192 -3.42 5.77 19.97
CA ARG A 192 -3.69 7.07 19.34
C ARG A 192 -5.14 7.19 18.87
N ARG A 193 -5.70 6.15 18.24
CA ARG A 193 -7.10 6.15 17.76
C ARG A 193 -8.09 6.29 18.91
N ILE A 194 -7.89 5.55 20.00
CA ILE A 194 -8.71 5.62 21.22
C ILE A 194 -8.72 7.05 21.77
N ILE A 195 -7.54 7.66 21.96
CA ILE A 195 -7.43 9.04 22.48
C ILE A 195 -8.11 10.03 21.53
N GLN A 196 -7.84 9.94 20.22
CA GLN A 196 -8.44 10.84 19.23
C GLN A 196 -9.96 10.72 19.18
N TYR A 197 -10.49 9.49 19.26
CA TYR A 197 -11.92 9.25 19.22
C TYR A 197 -12.60 9.73 20.51
N GLY A 198 -12.04 9.38 21.68
CA GLY A 198 -12.50 9.87 22.98
C GLY A 198 -12.52 11.39 23.05
N ASN A 199 -11.49 12.07 22.55
CA ASN A 199 -11.44 13.54 22.50
C ASN A 199 -12.56 14.15 21.63
N ARG A 200 -12.95 13.47 20.55
CA ARG A 200 -14.04 13.93 19.67
C ARG A 200 -15.41 13.67 20.28
N LEU A 201 -15.58 12.56 21.01
CA LEU A 201 -16.78 12.28 21.80
C LEU A 201 -16.92 13.25 22.99
N GLY A 202 -15.80 13.69 23.56
CA GLY A 202 -15.75 14.38 24.84
C GLY A 202 -15.54 13.44 26.03
N GLY A 203 -15.17 12.18 25.79
CA GLY A 203 -15.01 11.12 26.78
C GLY A 203 -15.92 9.94 26.49
N TYR A 204 -15.52 8.75 26.91
CA TYR A 204 -16.31 7.53 26.77
C TYR A 204 -17.32 7.41 27.92
N VAL A 205 -18.55 7.03 27.59
CA VAL A 205 -19.62 6.72 28.54
C VAL A 205 -19.81 5.21 28.67
N SER A 206 -19.50 4.45 27.61
CA SER A 206 -19.56 2.99 27.60
C SER A 206 -18.35 2.41 26.85
N VAL A 207 -17.89 1.22 27.26
CA VAL A 207 -16.71 0.56 26.68
C VAL A 207 -17.00 0.07 25.26
N GLU A 208 -18.27 -0.25 24.98
CA GLU A 208 -18.78 -0.66 23.68
C GLU A 208 -18.57 0.39 22.59
N GLN A 209 -18.44 1.67 22.94
CA GLN A 209 -18.12 2.72 21.98
C GLN A 209 -16.74 2.55 21.32
N LEU A 210 -15.87 1.68 21.86
CA LEU A 210 -14.62 1.30 21.20
C LEU A 210 -14.85 0.48 19.93
N ASP A 211 -15.99 -0.21 19.80
CA ASP A 211 -16.36 -0.96 18.59
C ASP A 211 -16.68 -0.02 17.41
N GLU A 212 -16.81 1.28 17.66
CA GLU A 212 -17.00 2.31 16.63
C GLU A 212 -15.67 2.73 15.97
N ILE A 213 -14.54 2.25 16.50
CA ILE A 213 -13.21 2.42 15.90
C ILE A 213 -12.99 1.25 14.92
N ASP A 214 -12.67 1.55 13.67
CA ASP A 214 -12.44 0.55 12.63
C ASP A 214 -11.40 -0.50 13.05
N ASP A 215 -11.76 -1.77 12.85
CA ASP A 215 -10.95 -2.96 13.15
C ASP A 215 -10.42 -2.99 14.60
N PHE A 216 -11.19 -2.51 15.57
CA PHE A 216 -10.78 -2.52 16.98
C PHE A 216 -10.68 -3.97 17.53
N PRO A 217 -9.60 -4.32 18.28
CA PRO A 217 -9.46 -5.65 18.87
C PRO A 217 -10.40 -5.81 20.07
N THR A 218 -11.51 -6.52 19.87
CA THR A 218 -12.57 -6.73 20.88
C THR A 218 -12.03 -7.31 22.19
N GLU A 219 -10.99 -8.15 22.15
CA GLU A 219 -10.39 -8.77 23.33
C GLU A 219 -9.72 -7.75 24.24
N ALA A 220 -9.35 -6.56 23.74
CA ALA A 220 -8.77 -5.51 24.53
C ALA A 220 -9.78 -4.87 25.50
N LYS A 221 -11.09 -4.98 25.23
CA LYS A 221 -12.15 -4.37 26.06
C LYS A 221 -12.18 -4.91 27.48
N GLN A 222 -11.79 -6.17 27.69
CA GLN A 222 -11.79 -6.78 29.04
C GLN A 222 -10.83 -6.07 30.01
N TYR A 223 -9.80 -5.39 29.48
CA TYR A 223 -8.82 -4.64 30.28
C TYR A 223 -9.22 -3.18 30.51
N LEU A 224 -10.37 -2.75 29.99
CA LEU A 224 -10.80 -1.35 30.00
C LEU A 224 -12.06 -1.20 30.84
N VAL A 225 -12.06 -0.20 31.71
CA VAL A 225 -13.20 0.14 32.56
C VAL A 225 -13.50 1.62 32.48
N ILE A 226 -14.75 1.97 32.79
CA ILE A 226 -15.19 3.36 32.88
C ILE A 226 -15.67 3.60 34.30
N ASN A 227 -15.00 4.49 35.00
CA ASN A 227 -15.37 4.92 36.33
C ASN A 227 -15.97 6.31 36.24
N ASN A 228 -17.20 6.48 36.71
CA ASN A 228 -17.92 7.75 36.79
C ASN A 228 -17.80 8.61 35.49
N PRO A 229 -18.46 8.22 34.39
CA PRO A 229 -18.32 8.91 33.12
C PRO A 229 -18.82 10.35 33.21
N ALA A 230 -17.90 11.30 33.02
CA ALA A 230 -18.17 12.73 32.99
C ALA A 230 -17.76 13.32 31.64
N PRO A 231 -18.50 13.05 30.55
CA PRO A 231 -18.15 13.52 29.22
C PRO A 231 -18.29 15.05 29.12
N LYS A 232 -17.40 15.67 28.34
CA LYS A 232 -17.49 17.07 27.95
C LYS A 232 -18.71 17.28 27.07
N LYS A 233 -19.69 18.00 27.60
CA LYS A 233 -20.96 18.28 26.90
C LYS A 233 -20.80 19.37 25.85
N LEU A 234 -21.57 19.24 24.78
CA LEU A 234 -21.70 20.16 23.67
C LEU A 234 -22.92 21.06 23.91
N ASN A 235 -22.71 22.37 24.00
CA ASN A 235 -23.82 23.32 24.08
C ASN A 235 -24.47 23.46 22.70
N ILE A 236 -25.63 22.82 22.49
CA ILE A 236 -26.27 22.80 21.17
C ILE A 236 -26.88 24.16 20.79
N ASN A 237 -27.16 25.03 21.76
CA ASN A 237 -27.74 26.34 21.51
C ASN A 237 -26.70 27.39 21.09
N GLN A 238 -25.44 27.19 21.46
CA GLN A 238 -24.36 28.15 21.19
C GLN A 238 -23.44 27.75 20.02
N LEU A 239 -23.21 26.45 19.81
CA LEU A 239 -22.22 25.98 18.84
C LEU A 239 -22.65 26.25 17.38
N SER A 240 -21.69 26.60 16.53
CA SER A 240 -21.91 26.73 15.08
C SER A 240 -22.12 25.36 14.42
N LEU A 241 -22.65 25.36 13.18
CA LEU A 241 -22.82 24.15 12.38
C LEU A 241 -21.51 23.34 12.26
N ASN A 242 -20.39 24.02 11.99
CA ASN A 242 -19.09 23.37 11.83
C ASN A 242 -18.55 22.79 13.14
N GLU A 243 -18.85 23.42 14.28
CA GLU A 243 -18.44 22.91 15.58
C GLU A 243 -19.27 21.70 16.00
N LEU A 244 -20.59 21.73 15.79
CA LEU A 244 -21.47 20.59 16.03
C LEU A 244 -20.99 19.33 15.30
N ARG A 245 -20.59 19.48 14.02
CA ARG A 245 -20.09 18.39 13.18
C ARG A 245 -18.77 17.74 13.62
N ARG A 246 -18.04 18.34 14.56
CA ARG A 246 -16.81 17.73 15.07
C ARG A 246 -17.12 16.47 15.87
N HIS A 247 -18.31 16.42 16.47
CA HIS A 247 -18.77 15.29 17.26
C HIS A 247 -19.08 14.07 16.38
N PRO A 248 -18.63 12.86 16.73
CA PRO A 248 -18.83 11.65 15.92
C PRO A 248 -20.30 11.33 15.61
N TYR A 249 -21.21 11.63 16.55
CA TYR A 249 -22.64 11.34 16.40
C TYR A 249 -23.45 12.46 15.73
N ILE A 250 -22.82 13.55 15.29
CA ILE A 250 -23.51 14.65 14.62
C ILE A 250 -22.98 14.79 13.21
N ASN A 251 -23.75 14.29 12.24
CA ASN A 251 -23.44 14.49 10.84
C ASN A 251 -23.84 15.91 10.36
N PHE A 252 -23.57 16.23 9.10
CA PHE A 252 -23.91 17.54 8.52
C PHE A 252 -25.40 17.88 8.61
N TYR A 253 -26.27 16.92 8.28
CA TYR A 253 -27.71 17.13 8.22
C TYR A 253 -28.28 17.38 9.61
N MET A 254 -27.81 16.63 10.61
CA MET A 254 -28.17 16.84 12.01
C MET A 254 -27.72 18.21 12.52
N ALA A 255 -26.48 18.61 12.24
CA ALA A 255 -25.98 19.93 12.63
C ALA A 255 -26.81 21.05 11.96
N LYS A 256 -27.12 20.91 10.68
CA LYS A 256 -27.98 21.85 9.94
C LYS A 256 -29.38 21.91 10.54
N ALA A 257 -29.97 20.76 10.85
CA ALA A 257 -31.28 20.66 11.47
C ALA A 257 -31.32 21.33 12.84
N ILE A 258 -30.31 21.14 13.68
CA ILE A 258 -30.17 21.87 14.96
C ILE A 258 -30.11 23.37 14.71
N THR A 259 -29.27 23.83 13.77
CA THR A 259 -29.14 25.26 13.48
C THR A 259 -30.41 25.89 12.94
N ASP A 260 -31.12 25.19 12.06
CA ASP A 260 -32.38 25.63 11.47
C ASP A 260 -33.50 25.65 12.52
N TYR A 261 -33.57 24.63 13.37
CA TYR A 261 -34.53 24.58 14.48
C TYR A 261 -34.34 25.77 15.42
N ARG A 262 -33.10 26.08 15.81
CA ARG A 262 -32.80 27.23 16.67
C ARG A 262 -33.29 28.55 16.08
N ARG A 263 -33.13 28.71 14.77
CA ARG A 263 -33.53 29.92 14.03
C ARG A 263 -35.06 30.06 13.96
N LEU A 264 -35.79 28.95 13.85
CA LEU A 264 -37.24 28.94 13.64
C LEU A 264 -38.05 28.88 14.94
N HIS A 265 -37.55 28.16 15.95
CA HIS A 265 -38.28 27.84 17.18
C HIS A 265 -37.61 28.37 18.45
N GLY A 266 -36.39 28.92 18.36
CA GLY A 266 -35.64 29.41 19.50
C GLY A 266 -34.77 28.34 20.16
N THR A 267 -34.41 28.53 21.43
CA THR A 267 -33.51 27.63 22.15
C THR A 267 -34.10 26.24 22.33
N ILE A 268 -33.30 25.21 22.08
CA ILE A 268 -33.67 23.81 22.30
C ILE A 268 -33.51 23.51 23.80
N THR A 269 -34.53 22.95 24.44
CA THR A 269 -34.47 22.52 25.84
C THR A 269 -34.36 21.01 26.01
N SER A 270 -34.75 20.27 24.98
CA SER A 270 -34.63 18.81 24.92
C SER A 270 -34.31 18.32 23.52
N LEU A 271 -33.46 17.29 23.40
CA LEU A 271 -33.23 16.61 22.12
C LEU A 271 -34.51 15.94 21.57
N ASN A 272 -35.49 15.66 22.43
CA ASN A 272 -36.77 15.10 22.02
C ASN A 272 -37.59 16.06 21.14
N GLU A 273 -37.33 17.36 21.18
CA GLU A 273 -37.97 18.33 20.29
C GLU A 273 -37.61 18.07 18.82
N LEU A 274 -36.44 17.47 18.58
CA LEU A 274 -35.94 17.14 17.25
C LEU A 274 -36.43 15.78 16.74
N ARG A 275 -37.22 15.02 17.52
CA ARG A 275 -37.64 13.63 17.19
C ARG A 275 -38.42 13.48 15.88
N LEU A 276 -39.07 14.57 15.43
CA LEU A 276 -39.84 14.58 14.18
C LEU A 276 -38.93 14.77 12.96
N ILE A 277 -37.67 15.15 13.17
CA ILE A 277 -36.67 15.30 12.12
C ILE A 277 -36.08 13.92 11.83
N LYS A 278 -36.08 13.53 10.55
CA LYS A 278 -35.65 12.21 10.06
C LYS A 278 -34.31 11.73 10.62
N ASP A 279 -33.34 12.64 10.78
CA ASP A 279 -31.99 12.29 11.21
C ASP A 279 -31.85 12.08 12.73
N PHE A 280 -32.89 12.36 13.52
CA PHE A 280 -32.93 12.20 14.98
C PHE A 280 -33.80 11.02 15.38
N THR A 281 -33.35 9.82 15.02
CA THR A 281 -34.00 8.57 15.47
C THR A 281 -33.90 8.43 17.00
N PRO A 282 -34.78 7.62 17.64
CA PRO A 282 -34.72 7.39 19.08
C PRO A 282 -33.34 6.87 19.56
N GLU A 283 -32.69 6.04 18.75
CA GLU A 283 -31.35 5.52 19.02
C GLU A 283 -30.29 6.62 18.99
N VAL A 284 -30.35 7.50 18.00
CA VAL A 284 -29.42 8.64 17.86
C VAL A 284 -29.60 9.63 19.00
N ILE A 285 -30.85 9.93 19.37
CA ILE A 285 -31.16 10.78 20.54
C ILE A 285 -30.56 10.15 21.79
N LYS A 286 -30.82 8.86 22.05
CA LYS A 286 -30.25 8.13 23.19
C LYS A 286 -28.72 8.20 23.25
N ARG A 287 -28.04 8.04 22.11
CA ARG A 287 -26.58 8.14 22.00
C ARG A 287 -26.05 9.55 22.24
N LEU A 288 -26.79 10.58 21.82
CA LEU A 288 -26.41 11.99 21.98
C LEU A 288 -26.69 12.56 23.36
N THR A 289 -27.72 12.07 24.06
CA THR A 289 -28.14 12.55 25.39
C THR A 289 -26.99 12.80 26.37
N PRO A 290 -26.02 11.88 26.59
CA PRO A 290 -24.96 12.12 27.56
C PRO A 290 -23.97 13.24 27.14
N TYR A 291 -23.92 13.58 25.85
CA TYR A 291 -22.96 14.52 25.27
C TYR A 291 -23.54 15.92 25.03
N VAL A 292 -24.82 16.15 25.29
CA VAL A 292 -25.47 17.43 24.97
C VAL A 292 -25.78 18.24 26.23
N ALA A 293 -25.60 19.55 26.13
CA ALA A 293 -26.07 20.55 27.08
C ALA A 293 -26.90 21.60 26.33
N TYR A 294 -27.83 22.21 27.05
CA TYR A 294 -28.76 23.23 26.54
C TYR A 294 -28.30 24.62 26.97
#